data_AF-A0A2L0B804-F1
#
_entry.id   AF-A0A2L0B804-F1
#
_cell.length_a   1.000
_cell.length_b   1.000
_cell.length_c   1.000
_cell.angle_alpha   90.00
_cell.angle_beta   90.00
_cell.angle_gamma   90.00
#
_symmetry.space_group_name_H-M   'P 1'
#
loop_
_entity.id
_entity.type
_entity.pdbx_description
1 polymer ?
#
loop_
_entity_poly.entity_id
_entity_poly.type
_entity_poly.pdbx_seq_one_letter_code
_entity_poly.pdbx_strand_id
1 'polypeptide(L)'
;RKVNFCAASPCQNGGICTTVHSGHKCTCADGYFGKNCEYSGYDCDSDPCQNGGFCRISDGGGYVCDCPPGTSGINCEIDLHNECDSNPCRHPEAICQNKVGDYVCYCPPKHVGKNCEIYDRNAPAGLGRPIRLQQEFNNFYAKDLEKQRQQCIRNGCTMKRGNMFCDEECNTYACDFDGNDCSLGINPWANCTAPIKCWEVFMDGICNEDCNNPQCLFDGRDCEKKLQACNPIYDAYCQKHYANGYCDYGCNNAEC
;
A
#
# COMPACT_ATOMS: atom_id res chain seq x y z
N ARG A 1 -15.62 46.29 -21.68
CA ARG A 1 -16.67 45.82 -20.73
C ARG A 1 -16.07 44.62 -19.98
N LYS A 2 -15.86 44.71 -18.66
CA LYS A 2 -15.31 43.60 -17.87
C LYS A 2 -16.44 42.59 -17.64
N VAL A 3 -16.36 41.41 -18.26
CA VAL A 3 -17.37 40.36 -18.11
C VAL A 3 -17.14 39.67 -16.76
N ASN A 4 -18.18 39.58 -15.94
CA ASN A 4 -18.12 38.85 -14.68
C ASN A 4 -18.60 37.40 -14.91
N PHE A 5 -17.65 36.48 -15.04
CA PHE A 5 -17.93 35.07 -15.28
C PHE A 5 -18.49 34.34 -14.04
N CYS A 6 -18.42 34.95 -12.86
CA CYS A 6 -19.00 34.42 -11.62
C CYS A 6 -20.46 34.84 -11.39
N ALA A 7 -21.03 35.72 -12.24
CA ALA A 7 -22.39 36.23 -12.05
C ALA A 7 -23.48 35.14 -12.14
N ALA A 8 -23.19 34.02 -12.80
CA ALA A 8 -24.08 32.86 -12.90
C ALA A 8 -23.83 31.80 -11.81
N SER A 9 -22.98 32.10 -10.82
CA SER A 9 -22.57 31.15 -9.77
C SER A 9 -22.17 29.76 -10.32
N PRO A 10 -21.17 29.69 -11.20
CA PRO A 10 -20.83 28.43 -11.89
C PRO A 10 -20.23 27.36 -10.97
N CYS A 11 -19.69 27.74 -9.80
CA CYS A 11 -19.11 26.81 -8.85
C CYS A 11 -20.18 26.18 -7.95
N GLN A 12 -20.20 24.85 -7.89
CA GLN A 12 -21.13 24.02 -7.12
C GLN A 12 -20.53 23.62 -5.77
N ASN A 13 -21.34 22.96 -4.93
CA ASN A 13 -20.88 22.31 -3.68
C ASN A 13 -20.01 23.18 -2.75
N GLY A 14 -20.35 24.47 -2.64
CA GLY A 14 -19.61 25.40 -1.77
C GLY A 14 -18.30 25.93 -2.36
N GLY A 15 -18.03 25.67 -3.65
CA GLY A 15 -16.85 26.18 -4.33
C GLY A 15 -16.83 27.72 -4.46
N ILE A 16 -15.66 28.32 -4.27
CA ILE A 16 -15.45 29.77 -4.34
C ILE A 16 -15.11 30.16 -5.78
N CYS A 17 -15.93 31.02 -6.39
CA CYS A 17 -15.72 31.49 -7.76
C CYS A 17 -14.81 32.71 -7.83
N THR A 18 -13.80 32.66 -8.71
CA THR A 18 -12.91 33.78 -9.00
C THR A 18 -12.88 34.08 -10.49
N THR A 19 -13.05 35.35 -10.87
CA THR A 19 -12.97 35.75 -12.29
C THR A 19 -11.52 35.86 -12.73
N VAL A 20 -11.16 35.23 -13.85
CA VAL A 20 -9.81 35.24 -14.45
C VAL A 20 -9.85 35.79 -15.88
N HIS A 21 -8.69 36.09 -16.48
CA HIS A 21 -8.61 36.70 -17.82
C HIS A 21 -9.31 35.88 -18.92
N SER A 22 -9.37 34.55 -18.76
CA SER A 22 -9.97 33.61 -19.71
C SER A 22 -11.30 33.00 -19.27
N GLY A 23 -11.96 33.54 -18.22
CA GLY A 23 -13.25 33.00 -17.74
C GLY A 23 -13.39 33.04 -16.22
N HIS A 24 -13.78 31.92 -15.62
CA HIS A 24 -13.84 31.72 -14.18
C HIS A 24 -12.94 30.56 -13.73
N LYS A 25 -12.51 30.61 -12.47
CA LYS A 25 -11.83 29.52 -11.76
C LYS A 25 -12.60 29.25 -10.48
N CYS A 26 -12.92 27.99 -10.22
CA CYS A 26 -13.51 27.55 -8.97
C CYS A 26 -12.42 27.00 -8.04
N THR A 27 -12.45 27.41 -6.79
CA THR A 27 -11.68 26.79 -5.70
C THR A 27 -12.65 25.92 -4.91
N CYS A 28 -12.47 24.60 -4.93
CA CYS A 28 -13.40 23.66 -4.34
C CYS A 28 -13.19 23.51 -2.83
N ALA A 29 -14.27 23.16 -2.12
CA ALA A 29 -14.22 22.76 -0.72
C ALA A 29 -13.59 21.37 -0.58
N ASP A 30 -13.10 21.02 0.61
CA ASP A 30 -12.50 19.72 0.89
C ASP A 30 -13.45 18.58 0.50
N GLY A 31 -12.93 17.60 -0.23
CA GLY A 31 -13.73 16.50 -0.76
C GLY A 31 -14.60 16.87 -1.97
N TYR A 32 -14.31 17.96 -2.69
CA TYR A 32 -14.91 18.25 -3.99
C TYR A 32 -13.86 18.65 -5.03
N PHE A 33 -14.12 18.31 -6.29
CA PHE A 33 -13.21 18.57 -7.41
C PHE A 33 -13.97 18.76 -8.73
N GLY A 34 -13.24 19.05 -9.81
CA GLY A 34 -13.79 19.42 -11.11
C GLY A 34 -13.71 20.91 -11.40
N LYS A 35 -13.97 21.28 -12.66
CA LYS A 35 -13.84 22.67 -13.13
C LYS A 35 -14.79 23.62 -12.40
N ASN A 36 -15.94 23.11 -12.00
CA ASN A 36 -17.02 23.78 -11.30
C ASN A 36 -17.29 23.18 -9.92
N CYS A 37 -16.39 22.37 -9.36
CA CYS A 37 -16.60 21.64 -8.10
C CYS A 37 -17.84 20.73 -8.12
N GLU A 38 -18.16 20.17 -9.29
CA GLU A 38 -19.33 19.35 -9.54
C GLU A 38 -19.17 17.90 -9.05
N TYR A 39 -17.96 17.48 -8.70
CA TYR A 39 -17.63 16.12 -8.28
C TYR A 39 -17.18 16.07 -6.82
N SER A 40 -17.35 14.93 -6.14
CA SER A 40 -17.04 14.74 -4.72
C SER A 40 -16.06 13.58 -4.47
N GLY A 41 -15.23 13.73 -3.44
CA GLY A 41 -14.17 12.88 -2.87
C GLY A 41 -14.42 11.40 -2.65
N TYR A 42 -15.61 10.89 -2.95
CA TYR A 42 -16.05 9.55 -2.57
C TYR A 42 -16.02 8.54 -3.72
N ASP A 43 -15.46 8.93 -4.88
CA ASP A 43 -15.57 8.13 -6.10
C ASP A 43 -14.89 6.75 -5.96
N CYS A 44 -13.68 6.68 -5.38
CA CYS A 44 -13.03 5.39 -5.07
C CYS A 44 -13.49 4.77 -3.73
N ASP A 45 -14.05 5.55 -2.81
CA ASP A 45 -14.55 5.02 -1.52
C ASP A 45 -15.71 4.02 -1.69
N SER A 46 -16.37 4.06 -2.86
CA SER A 46 -17.41 3.11 -3.24
C SER A 46 -16.89 1.81 -3.85
N ASP A 47 -15.56 1.64 -3.94
CA ASP A 47 -14.88 0.52 -4.61
C ASP A 47 -15.48 0.18 -5.99
N PRO A 48 -15.54 1.14 -6.93
CA PRO A 48 -16.24 0.95 -8.20
C PRO A 48 -15.54 -0.05 -9.13
N CYS A 49 -14.23 -0.27 -8.95
CA CYS A 49 -13.42 -1.17 -9.77
C CYS A 49 -13.61 -2.63 -9.36
N GLN A 50 -13.97 -3.48 -10.32
CA GLN A 50 -14.26 -4.89 -10.12
C GLN A 50 -13.03 -5.76 -10.46
N ASN A 51 -13.11 -7.05 -10.11
CA ASN A 51 -12.15 -8.09 -10.52
C ASN A 51 -10.69 -7.77 -10.18
N GLY A 52 -10.44 -7.02 -9.10
CA GLY A 52 -9.10 -6.62 -8.67
C GLY A 52 -8.53 -5.40 -9.40
N GLY A 53 -9.37 -4.63 -10.09
CA GLY A 53 -9.02 -3.32 -10.64
C GLY A 53 -8.60 -2.33 -9.56
N PHE A 54 -7.56 -1.55 -9.84
CA PHE A 54 -7.08 -0.51 -8.93
C PHE A 54 -7.80 0.81 -9.22
N CYS A 55 -8.50 1.35 -8.22
CA CYS A 55 -9.18 2.64 -8.35
C CYS A 55 -8.22 3.79 -8.11
N ARG A 56 -8.13 4.72 -9.05
CA ARG A 56 -7.42 6.00 -8.86
C ARG A 56 -8.31 7.18 -9.20
N ILE A 57 -8.12 8.27 -8.47
CA ILE A 57 -8.79 9.54 -8.75
C ILE A 57 -8.20 10.13 -10.04
N SER A 58 -9.06 10.60 -10.93
CA SER A 58 -8.67 11.21 -12.20
C SER A 58 -8.29 12.69 -12.00
N ASP A 59 -7.23 13.14 -12.66
CA ASP A 59 -6.76 14.55 -12.63
C ASP A 59 -7.82 15.55 -13.14
N GLY A 60 -8.78 15.07 -13.94
CA GLY A 60 -9.92 15.86 -14.45
C GLY A 60 -11.19 15.82 -13.57
N GLY A 61 -11.14 15.08 -12.46
CA GLY A 61 -12.31 14.69 -11.66
C GLY A 61 -12.89 13.34 -12.09
N GLY A 62 -13.46 12.61 -11.12
CA GLY A 62 -13.96 11.25 -11.28
C GLY A 62 -12.95 10.21 -10.78
N TYR A 63 -13.22 8.94 -11.08
CA TYR A 63 -12.28 7.83 -10.92
C TYR A 63 -11.89 7.21 -12.26
N VAL A 64 -10.77 6.50 -12.27
CA VAL A 64 -10.34 5.60 -13.33
C VAL A 64 -9.96 4.28 -12.69
N CYS A 65 -10.45 3.18 -13.27
CA CYS A 65 -10.00 1.84 -12.89
C CYS A 65 -8.83 1.41 -13.77
N ASP A 66 -7.70 1.13 -13.15
CA ASP A 66 -6.59 0.46 -13.80
C ASP A 66 -6.84 -1.05 -13.75
N CYS A 67 -7.29 -1.59 -14.88
CA CYS A 67 -7.75 -2.97 -14.97
C CYS A 67 -6.60 -3.98 -15.03
N PRO A 68 -6.68 -5.10 -14.29
CA PRO A 68 -5.69 -6.16 -14.37
C PRO A 68 -5.69 -6.81 -15.76
N PRO A 69 -4.55 -7.44 -16.14
CA PRO A 69 -4.45 -8.15 -17.42
C PRO A 69 -5.60 -9.13 -17.62
N GLY A 70 -6.20 -9.13 -18.82
CA GLY A 70 -7.35 -9.98 -19.15
C GLY A 70 -8.71 -9.34 -18.86
N THR A 71 -8.76 -8.14 -18.25
CA THR A 71 -10.01 -7.41 -18.01
C THR A 71 -10.02 -6.04 -18.68
N SER A 72 -11.21 -5.50 -18.92
CA SER A 72 -11.42 -4.15 -19.47
C SER A 72 -12.80 -3.60 -19.07
N GLY A 73 -13.16 -2.42 -19.56
CA GLY A 73 -14.39 -1.72 -19.17
C GLY A 73 -14.09 -0.56 -18.24
N ILE A 74 -15.14 0.19 -17.88
CA ILE A 74 -14.99 1.37 -17.01
C ILE A 74 -14.63 0.93 -15.59
N ASN A 75 -15.18 -0.22 -15.18
CA ASN A 75 -15.05 -0.82 -13.87
C ASN A 75 -14.34 -2.17 -13.93
N CYS A 76 -13.60 -2.48 -14.99
CA CYS A 76 -12.95 -3.78 -15.20
C CYS A 76 -13.92 -4.97 -15.22
N GLU A 77 -15.16 -4.72 -15.66
CA GLU A 77 -16.26 -5.67 -15.71
C GLU A 77 -16.26 -6.58 -16.96
N ILE A 78 -15.49 -6.23 -17.98
CA ILE A 78 -15.43 -6.93 -19.26
C ILE A 78 -14.28 -7.91 -19.23
N ASP A 79 -14.59 -9.17 -19.51
CA ASP A 79 -13.62 -10.24 -19.69
C ASP A 79 -13.09 -10.27 -21.12
N LEU A 80 -11.76 -10.26 -21.28
CA LEU A 80 -11.12 -10.25 -22.60
C LEU A 80 -10.78 -11.65 -23.11
N HIS A 81 -10.63 -12.61 -22.21
CA HIS A 81 -10.14 -13.96 -22.53
C HIS A 81 -10.92 -15.01 -21.74
N ASN A 82 -11.08 -16.20 -22.31
CA ASN A 82 -11.56 -17.35 -21.56
C ASN A 82 -10.36 -18.18 -21.12
N GLU A 83 -9.95 -18.07 -19.85
CA GLU A 83 -8.77 -18.77 -19.35
C GLU A 83 -8.94 -20.30 -19.42
N CYS A 84 -10.17 -20.81 -19.46
CA CYS A 84 -10.45 -22.24 -19.63
C CYS A 84 -10.04 -22.79 -21.00
N ASP A 85 -9.88 -21.96 -22.03
CA ASP A 85 -9.45 -22.41 -23.36
C ASP A 85 -8.04 -23.03 -23.34
N SER A 86 -7.23 -22.65 -22.35
CA SER A 86 -5.89 -23.18 -22.14
C SER A 86 -5.85 -24.53 -21.38
N ASN A 87 -7.01 -25.09 -21.03
CA ASN A 87 -7.17 -26.31 -20.22
C ASN A 87 -6.32 -26.29 -18.93
N PRO A 88 -6.50 -25.30 -18.04
CA PRO A 88 -5.63 -25.13 -16.89
C PRO A 88 -5.82 -26.17 -15.78
N CYS A 89 -7.00 -26.82 -15.71
CA CYS A 89 -7.30 -27.85 -14.70
C CYS A 89 -6.62 -29.19 -15.07
N ARG A 90 -5.84 -29.76 -14.14
CA ARG A 90 -4.93 -30.89 -14.43
C ARG A 90 -5.62 -32.24 -14.69
N HIS A 91 -6.87 -32.39 -14.24
CA HIS A 91 -7.59 -33.66 -14.28
C HIS A 91 -8.70 -33.64 -15.32
N PRO A 92 -8.91 -34.73 -16.07
CA PRO A 92 -9.96 -34.79 -17.08
C PRO A 92 -11.37 -34.73 -16.48
N GLU A 93 -11.54 -35.14 -15.21
CA GLU A 93 -12.79 -35.01 -14.47
C GLU A 93 -12.98 -33.61 -13.87
N ALA A 94 -11.96 -32.74 -13.90
CA ALA A 94 -12.08 -31.39 -13.38
C ALA A 94 -12.84 -30.48 -14.34
N ILE A 95 -13.80 -29.73 -13.82
CA ILE A 95 -14.59 -28.80 -14.62
C ILE A 95 -13.95 -27.41 -14.50
N CYS A 96 -13.55 -26.83 -15.63
CA CYS A 96 -13.11 -25.43 -15.67
C CYS A 96 -14.31 -24.51 -15.86
N GLN A 97 -14.41 -23.48 -15.03
CA GLN A 97 -15.38 -22.40 -15.18
C GLN A 97 -14.65 -21.07 -15.32
N ASN A 98 -14.91 -20.39 -16.43
CA ASN A 98 -14.37 -19.06 -16.69
C ASN A 98 -14.92 -18.01 -15.72
N LYS A 99 -14.08 -17.05 -15.33
CA LYS A 99 -14.43 -15.87 -14.55
C LYS A 99 -13.78 -14.66 -15.22
N VAL A 100 -14.26 -13.46 -14.89
CA VAL A 100 -13.70 -12.25 -15.47
C VAL A 100 -12.27 -12.07 -14.95
N GLY A 101 -11.27 -12.21 -15.83
CA GLY A 101 -9.85 -12.10 -15.49
C GLY A 101 -9.27 -13.24 -14.63
N ASP A 102 -9.99 -14.35 -14.47
CA ASP A 102 -9.50 -15.54 -13.77
C ASP A 102 -10.32 -16.78 -14.16
N TYR A 103 -9.99 -17.95 -13.62
CA TYR A 103 -10.80 -19.16 -13.75
C TYR A 103 -10.87 -19.91 -12.43
N VAL A 104 -11.84 -20.83 -12.37
CA VAL A 104 -11.98 -21.74 -11.25
C VAL A 104 -12.08 -23.17 -11.77
N CYS A 105 -11.27 -24.06 -11.19
CA CYS A 105 -11.38 -25.49 -11.40
C CYS A 105 -12.26 -26.12 -10.32
N TYR A 106 -13.21 -26.99 -10.68
CA TYR A 106 -13.88 -27.88 -9.75
C TYR A 106 -13.15 -29.22 -9.75
N CYS A 107 -12.44 -29.49 -8.67
CA CYS A 107 -11.57 -30.63 -8.53
C CYS A 107 -12.35 -31.91 -8.18
N PRO A 108 -11.93 -33.06 -8.74
CA PRO A 108 -12.45 -34.36 -8.35
C PRO A 108 -12.06 -34.70 -6.89
N PRO A 109 -12.70 -35.71 -6.28
CA PRO A 109 -12.32 -36.14 -4.94
C PRO A 109 -10.84 -36.49 -4.89
N LYS A 110 -10.22 -36.16 -3.77
CA LYS A 110 -8.81 -36.32 -3.48
C LYS A 110 -7.86 -35.35 -4.19
N HIS A 111 -8.38 -34.34 -4.88
CA HIS A 111 -7.58 -33.33 -5.57
C HIS A 111 -7.97 -31.92 -5.11
N VAL A 112 -6.97 -31.09 -4.82
CA VAL A 112 -7.09 -29.71 -4.35
C VAL A 112 -6.04 -28.83 -5.04
N GLY A 113 -6.00 -27.53 -4.73
CA GLY A 113 -5.16 -26.55 -5.42
C GLY A 113 -5.93 -25.76 -6.48
N LYS A 114 -5.36 -24.66 -6.99
CA LYS A 114 -6.03 -23.78 -7.96
C LYS A 114 -6.38 -24.53 -9.26
N ASN A 115 -5.52 -25.47 -9.64
CA ASN A 115 -5.59 -26.24 -10.88
C ASN A 115 -5.82 -27.74 -10.62
N CYS A 116 -6.20 -28.12 -9.39
CA CYS A 116 -6.37 -29.49 -8.92
C CYS A 116 -5.08 -30.33 -8.92
N GLU A 117 -3.93 -29.66 -8.83
CA GLU A 117 -2.59 -30.25 -8.93
C GLU A 117 -2.12 -30.98 -7.67
N ILE A 118 -2.83 -30.83 -6.55
CA ILE A 118 -2.42 -31.32 -5.24
C ILE A 118 -3.28 -32.51 -4.85
N TYR A 119 -2.66 -33.63 -4.51
CA TYR A 119 -3.36 -34.83 -4.06
C TYR A 119 -3.53 -34.84 -2.54
N ASP A 120 -4.77 -34.88 -2.05
CA ASP A 120 -5.13 -35.06 -0.64
C ASP A 120 -6.14 -36.19 -0.52
N ARG A 121 -5.74 -37.34 0.02
CA ARG A 121 -6.58 -38.54 0.14
C ARG A 121 -7.94 -38.31 0.83
N ASN A 122 -8.06 -37.30 1.67
CA ASN A 122 -9.26 -37.01 2.45
C ASN A 122 -10.08 -35.84 1.88
N ALA A 123 -9.61 -35.18 0.82
CA ALA A 123 -10.32 -34.04 0.25
C ALA A 123 -11.59 -34.49 -0.51
N PRO A 124 -12.76 -33.89 -0.24
CA PRO A 124 -13.95 -34.07 -1.06
C PRO A 124 -13.77 -33.39 -2.42
N ALA A 125 -14.60 -33.76 -3.40
CA ALA A 125 -14.72 -32.98 -4.63
C ALA A 125 -15.18 -31.56 -4.30
N GLY A 126 -14.68 -30.56 -5.02
CA GLY A 126 -15.06 -29.18 -4.72
C GLY A 126 -14.27 -28.13 -5.47
N LEU A 127 -14.44 -26.88 -5.06
CA LEU A 127 -13.78 -25.73 -5.66
C LEU A 127 -12.26 -25.80 -5.42
N GLY A 128 -11.47 -25.79 -6.49
CA GLY A 128 -10.04 -25.59 -6.45
C GLY A 128 -9.74 -24.20 -5.88
N ARG A 129 -9.12 -24.18 -4.70
CA ARG A 129 -8.68 -22.93 -4.05
C ARG A 129 -7.16 -22.88 -4.08
N PRO A 130 -6.56 -21.70 -4.29
CA PRO A 130 -5.15 -21.54 -4.02
C PRO A 130 -4.90 -21.92 -2.55
N ILE A 131 -3.99 -22.86 -2.31
CA ILE A 131 -3.53 -23.12 -0.95
C ILE A 131 -2.73 -21.89 -0.53
N ARG A 132 -3.36 -21.01 0.26
CA ARG A 132 -2.57 -20.07 1.08
C ARG A 132 -1.77 -20.96 2.03
N LEU A 133 -0.45 -21.00 1.88
CA LEU A 133 0.48 -21.63 2.81
C LEU A 133 0.40 -20.91 4.16
N GLN A 134 -0.67 -21.16 4.91
CA GLN A 134 -0.92 -20.52 6.20
C GLN A 134 -0.50 -21.42 7.38
N GLN A 135 0.14 -22.57 7.11
CA GLN A 135 0.47 -23.57 8.13
C GLN A 135 1.96 -23.97 8.25
N GLU A 136 2.86 -23.56 7.35
CA GLU A 136 4.30 -23.87 7.50
C GLU A 136 5.17 -22.67 7.93
N PHE A 137 4.78 -21.43 7.63
CA PHE A 137 5.54 -20.24 8.03
C PHE A 137 5.60 -20.02 9.55
N ASN A 138 4.52 -20.36 10.28
CA ASN A 138 4.44 -20.17 11.72
C ASN A 138 5.40 -21.08 12.51
N ASN A 139 5.71 -22.28 12.01
CA ASN A 139 6.53 -23.26 12.71
C ASN A 139 8.05 -22.99 12.59
N PHE A 140 8.48 -22.39 11.49
CA PHE A 140 9.88 -22.00 11.30
C PHE A 140 10.23 -20.76 12.14
N TYR A 141 9.38 -19.73 12.11
CA TYR A 141 9.58 -18.50 12.87
C TYR A 141 9.43 -18.68 14.39
N ALA A 142 8.49 -19.52 14.86
CA ALA A 142 8.37 -19.82 16.28
C ALA A 142 9.61 -20.55 16.83
N LYS A 143 10.24 -21.41 16.03
CA LYS A 143 11.51 -22.05 16.38
C LYS A 143 12.69 -21.07 16.38
N ASP A 144 12.70 -20.12 15.45
CA ASP A 144 13.75 -19.09 15.41
C ASP A 144 13.66 -18.13 16.59
N LEU A 145 12.45 -17.68 16.95
CA LEU A 145 12.24 -16.81 18.11
C LEU A 145 12.64 -17.49 19.43
N GLU A 146 12.33 -18.77 19.60
CA GLU A 146 12.77 -19.53 20.79
C GLU A 146 14.29 -19.64 20.84
N LYS A 147 14.95 -19.89 19.70
CA LYS A 147 16.42 -19.91 19.61
C LYS A 147 17.02 -18.55 19.96
N GLN A 148 16.44 -17.45 19.48
CA GLN A 148 16.87 -16.09 19.82
C GLN A 148 16.67 -15.78 21.31
N ARG A 149 15.56 -16.22 21.93
CA ARG A 149 15.35 -16.12 23.39
C ARG A 149 16.40 -16.87 24.19
N GLN A 150 16.78 -18.08 23.75
CA GLN A 150 17.88 -18.83 24.37
C GLN A 150 19.23 -18.12 24.18
N GLN A 151 19.44 -17.43 23.06
CA GLN A 151 20.61 -16.59 22.82
C GLN A 151 20.65 -15.40 23.79
N CYS A 152 19.52 -14.73 24.05
CA CYS A 152 19.42 -13.66 25.05
C CYS A 152 19.83 -14.14 26.46
N ILE A 153 19.38 -15.33 26.85
CA ILE A 153 19.73 -15.96 28.14
C ILE A 153 21.24 -16.25 28.20
N ARG A 154 21.81 -16.78 27.11
CA ARG A 154 23.25 -17.08 27.02
C ARG A 154 24.12 -15.82 27.09
N ASN A 155 23.68 -14.74 26.44
CA ASN A 155 24.36 -13.46 26.42
C ASN A 155 24.19 -12.67 27.73
N GLY A 156 23.35 -13.16 28.67
CA GLY A 156 23.11 -12.51 29.94
C GLY A 156 22.31 -11.21 29.82
N CYS A 157 21.52 -11.05 28.75
CA CYS A 157 20.79 -9.81 28.46
C CYS A 157 19.81 -9.42 29.57
N THR A 158 19.35 -10.38 30.38
CA THR A 158 18.49 -10.09 31.54
C THR A 158 19.17 -9.28 32.65
N MET A 159 20.50 -9.32 32.74
CA MET A 159 21.27 -8.51 33.70
C MET A 159 21.80 -7.22 33.10
N LYS A 160 21.79 -7.12 31.77
CA LYS A 160 22.24 -5.95 31.01
C LYS A 160 21.11 -4.97 30.75
N ARG A 161 19.88 -5.46 30.54
CA ARG A 161 18.71 -4.62 30.29
C ARG A 161 18.41 -3.56 31.35
N GLY A 162 17.95 -2.39 30.92
CA GLY A 162 17.54 -1.25 31.74
C GLY A 162 18.71 -0.49 32.42
N ASN A 163 19.93 -0.62 31.90
CA ASN A 163 21.14 0.01 32.43
C ASN A 163 21.51 1.34 31.71
N MET A 164 20.69 1.80 30.75
CA MET A 164 20.91 2.98 29.88
C MET A 164 22.13 2.89 28.96
N PHE A 165 22.68 1.69 28.77
CA PHE A 165 23.76 1.39 27.87
C PHE A 165 23.27 0.35 26.86
N CYS A 166 23.33 0.68 25.57
CA CYS A 166 22.87 -0.24 24.53
C CYS A 166 23.91 -1.36 24.31
N ASP A 167 23.65 -2.56 24.83
CA ASP A 167 24.42 -3.76 24.50
C ASP A 167 23.93 -4.31 23.14
N GLU A 168 24.72 -4.14 22.07
CA GLU A 168 24.34 -4.52 20.70
C GLU A 168 23.97 -6.00 20.57
N GLU A 169 24.60 -6.90 21.33
CA GLU A 169 24.26 -8.33 21.35
C GLU A 169 22.89 -8.65 21.98
N CYS A 170 22.29 -7.67 22.67
CA CYS A 170 20.97 -7.70 23.29
C CYS A 170 19.96 -6.82 22.55
N ASN A 171 20.39 -6.10 21.51
CA ASN A 171 19.54 -5.27 20.67
C ASN A 171 18.72 -6.09 19.66
N THR A 172 17.90 -7.00 20.17
CA THR A 172 16.98 -7.79 19.35
C THR A 172 15.60 -7.77 19.99
N TYR A 173 14.56 -7.95 19.16
CA TYR A 173 13.18 -8.05 19.66
C TYR A 173 13.01 -9.17 20.70
N ALA A 174 13.70 -10.30 20.53
CA ALA A 174 13.65 -11.42 21.47
C ALA A 174 14.21 -11.08 22.87
N CYS A 175 15.06 -10.06 22.97
CA CYS A 175 15.63 -9.55 24.22
C CYS A 175 15.01 -8.19 24.63
N ASP A 176 13.86 -7.82 24.08
CA ASP A 176 13.18 -6.54 24.32
C ASP A 176 14.08 -5.32 24.04
N PHE A 177 14.91 -5.37 23.00
CA PHE A 177 15.85 -4.30 22.63
C PHE A 177 16.72 -3.84 23.80
N ASP A 178 17.26 -4.82 24.53
CA ASP A 178 18.02 -4.62 25.77
C ASP A 178 17.22 -3.88 26.86
N GLY A 179 15.96 -4.28 27.06
CA GLY A 179 15.04 -3.58 27.96
C GLY A 179 14.73 -2.15 27.53
N ASN A 180 14.78 -1.91 26.22
CA ASN A 180 14.65 -0.62 25.56
C ASN A 180 15.85 0.32 25.71
N ASP A 181 16.99 -0.09 26.29
CA ASP A 181 18.18 0.77 26.34
C ASP A 181 18.68 1.16 24.94
N CYS A 182 18.51 0.26 23.96
CA CYS A 182 18.82 0.50 22.56
C CYS A 182 17.72 1.25 21.78
N SER A 183 16.56 1.46 22.38
CA SER A 183 15.40 2.15 21.78
C SER A 183 14.98 3.39 22.59
N LEU A 184 15.92 4.01 23.31
CA LEU A 184 15.71 5.22 24.12
C LEU A 184 14.66 5.06 25.24
N GLY A 185 14.47 3.84 25.75
CA GLY A 185 13.53 3.52 26.82
C GLY A 185 12.06 3.38 26.38
N ILE A 186 11.80 3.39 25.08
CA ILE A 186 10.45 3.38 24.50
C ILE A 186 10.36 2.18 23.55
N ASN A 187 9.26 1.42 23.60
CA ASN A 187 8.92 0.52 22.50
C ASN A 187 8.23 1.37 21.41
N PRO A 188 8.91 1.65 20.28
CA PRO A 188 8.39 2.58 19.27
C PRO A 188 7.12 2.08 18.59
N TRP A 189 6.86 0.76 18.66
CA TRP A 189 5.69 0.10 18.09
C TRP A 189 4.66 -0.31 19.15
N ALA A 190 4.76 0.17 20.39
CA ALA A 190 3.83 -0.18 21.47
C ALA A 190 2.35 0.07 21.12
N ASN A 191 2.11 1.09 20.29
CA ASN A 191 0.77 1.48 19.84
C ASN A 191 0.43 0.98 18.43
N CYS A 192 1.34 0.27 17.76
CA CYS A 192 1.13 -0.23 16.40
C CYS A 192 0.18 -1.43 16.41
N THR A 193 -0.98 -1.30 15.76
CA THR A 193 -2.00 -2.38 15.67
C THR A 193 -2.07 -3.02 14.29
N ALA A 194 -1.04 -2.86 13.46
CA ALA A 194 -1.01 -3.42 12.12
C ALA A 194 -1.14 -4.96 12.14
N PRO A 195 -1.77 -5.56 11.11
CA PRO A 195 -1.92 -7.01 11.00
C PRO A 195 -0.58 -7.75 10.77
N ILE A 196 0.46 -7.01 10.36
CA ILE A 196 1.83 -7.50 10.19
C ILE A 196 2.76 -6.84 11.20
N LYS A 197 3.95 -7.43 11.40
CA LYS A 197 4.94 -6.95 12.37
C LYS A 197 5.77 -5.81 11.77
N CYS A 198 5.37 -4.57 12.00
CA CYS A 198 5.98 -3.42 11.33
C CYS A 198 7.45 -3.17 11.66
N TRP A 199 7.97 -3.66 12.78
CA TRP A 199 9.41 -3.54 13.08
C TRP A 199 10.30 -4.46 12.22
N GLU A 200 9.75 -5.49 11.55
CA GLU A 200 10.50 -6.40 10.67
C GLU A 200 10.65 -5.84 9.25
N VAL A 201 9.78 -4.91 8.86
CA VAL A 201 9.74 -4.29 7.53
C VAL A 201 10.06 -2.79 7.54
N PHE A 202 10.24 -2.21 8.72
CA PHE A 202 10.56 -0.79 8.89
C PHE A 202 11.86 -0.41 8.17
N MET A 203 11.77 0.51 7.20
CA MET A 203 12.91 1.05 6.44
C MET A 203 13.66 -0.02 5.62
N ASP A 204 12.96 -1.05 5.14
CA ASP A 204 13.51 -2.09 4.28
C ASP A 204 13.51 -1.73 2.79
N GLY A 205 12.87 -0.61 2.43
CA GLY A 205 12.76 -0.07 1.08
C GLY A 205 11.57 -0.58 0.27
N ILE A 206 10.70 -1.40 0.86
CA ILE A 206 9.44 -1.89 0.28
C ILE A 206 8.30 -1.18 1.01
N CYS A 207 7.37 -0.58 0.26
CA CYS A 207 6.22 0.04 0.90
C CYS A 207 5.23 -1.02 1.42
N ASN A 208 5.11 -1.12 2.73
CA ASN A 208 4.13 -1.90 3.47
C ASN A 208 3.02 -0.98 4.01
N GLU A 209 1.93 -0.87 3.25
CA GLU A 209 0.81 0.03 3.59
C GLU A 209 0.15 -0.27 4.96
N ASP A 210 0.15 -1.53 5.40
CA ASP A 210 -0.30 -1.92 6.74
C ASP A 210 0.48 -1.22 7.87
N CYS A 211 1.75 -0.88 7.60
CA CYS A 211 2.69 -0.21 8.50
C CYS A 211 2.83 1.28 8.23
N ASN A 212 2.24 1.77 7.13
CA ASN A 212 2.27 3.16 6.70
C ASN A 212 1.26 4.04 7.46
N ASN A 213 1.38 4.05 8.78
CA ASN A 213 0.52 4.84 9.65
C ASN A 213 1.33 5.42 10.83
N PRO A 214 0.82 6.46 11.51
CA PRO A 214 1.57 7.14 12.58
C PRO A 214 1.93 6.23 13.76
N GLN A 215 1.08 5.24 14.06
CA GLN A 215 1.29 4.32 15.19
C GLN A 215 2.39 3.29 14.91
N CYS A 216 2.64 3.02 13.63
CA CYS A 216 3.65 2.09 13.13
C CYS A 216 4.83 2.81 12.45
N LEU A 217 4.98 4.12 12.71
CA LEU A 217 6.09 4.97 12.26
C LEU A 217 6.21 5.12 10.74
N PHE A 218 5.08 5.14 10.03
CA PHE A 218 5.02 5.33 8.57
C PHE A 218 5.93 4.39 7.78
N ASP A 219 6.06 3.15 8.25
CA ASP A 219 6.87 2.13 7.60
C ASP A 219 8.32 2.59 7.29
N GLY A 220 8.92 3.38 8.19
CA GLY A 220 10.27 3.91 7.98
C GLY A 220 10.40 4.88 6.79
N ARG A 221 9.26 5.35 6.26
CA ARG A 221 9.12 6.15 5.04
C ARG A 221 9.40 5.41 3.74
N ASP A 222 9.30 4.08 3.74
CA ASP A 222 9.42 3.31 2.50
C ASP A 222 8.27 3.56 1.52
N CYS A 223 7.12 3.99 2.04
CA CYS A 223 5.95 4.41 1.27
C CYS A 223 6.01 5.87 0.79
N GLU A 224 6.95 6.69 1.30
CA GLU A 224 7.15 8.01 0.71
C GLU A 224 7.76 7.84 -0.67
N LYS A 225 7.11 8.41 -1.69
CA LYS A 225 7.72 8.50 -3.02
C LYS A 225 9.06 9.21 -2.84
N LYS A 226 10.16 8.50 -3.06
CA LYS A 226 11.50 9.11 -3.09
C LYS A 226 11.44 10.26 -4.09
N LEU A 227 11.39 11.49 -3.59
CA LEU A 227 11.57 12.68 -4.40
C LEU A 227 12.90 12.48 -5.12
N GLN A 228 12.93 12.74 -6.43
CA GLN A 228 14.19 12.68 -7.16
C GLN A 228 15.18 13.62 -6.47
N ALA A 229 16.47 13.29 -6.50
CA ALA A 229 17.47 14.22 -5.97
C ALA A 229 17.36 15.57 -6.70
N CYS A 230 17.55 16.68 -5.97
CA CYS A 230 17.61 18.01 -6.55
C CYS A 230 18.51 18.00 -7.79
N ASN A 231 18.10 18.68 -8.86
CA ASN A 231 18.82 18.65 -10.13
C ASN A 231 20.31 19.01 -9.90
N PRO A 232 21.27 18.15 -10.30
CA PRO A 232 22.69 18.36 -9.98
C PRO A 232 23.28 19.67 -10.50
N ILE A 233 22.69 20.26 -11.56
CA ILE A 233 23.10 21.54 -12.12
C ILE A 233 22.71 22.70 -11.20
N TYR A 234 21.58 22.58 -10.51
CA TYR A 234 21.03 23.62 -9.65
C TYR A 234 21.25 23.34 -8.15
N ASP A 235 21.61 22.12 -7.75
CA ASP A 235 21.84 21.73 -6.35
C ASP A 235 22.84 22.64 -5.62
N ALA A 236 24.00 22.91 -6.24
CA ALA A 236 25.00 23.82 -5.68
C ALA A 236 24.51 25.28 -5.58
N TYR A 237 23.61 25.71 -6.46
CA TYR A 237 22.99 27.04 -6.41
C TYR A 237 21.95 27.09 -5.29
N CYS A 238 21.06 26.10 -5.21
CA CYS A 238 20.01 26.02 -4.20
C CYS A 238 20.58 25.91 -2.79
N GLN A 239 21.64 25.12 -2.57
CA GLN A 239 22.30 25.04 -1.26
C GLN A 239 22.87 26.39 -0.80
N LYS A 240 23.45 27.18 -1.70
CA LYS A 240 24.02 28.50 -1.37
C LYS A 240 22.94 29.56 -1.12
N HIS A 241 21.76 29.37 -1.69
CA HIS A 241 20.64 30.30 -1.61
C HIS A 241 19.53 29.85 -0.65
N TYR A 242 19.70 28.69 -0.01
CA TYR A 242 18.74 28.15 0.95
C TYR A 242 18.58 29.06 2.18
N ALA A 243 17.33 29.38 2.53
CA ALA A 243 16.96 30.17 3.71
C ALA A 243 17.68 31.52 3.86
N ASN A 244 18.11 32.14 2.75
CA ASN A 244 18.85 33.42 2.76
C ASN A 244 17.93 34.66 2.86
N GLY A 245 16.61 34.47 2.91
CA GLY A 245 15.60 35.54 2.96
C GLY A 245 15.13 36.08 1.61
N TYR A 246 15.58 35.49 0.49
CA TYR A 246 15.14 35.81 -0.87
C TYR A 246 14.46 34.59 -1.51
N CYS A 247 13.49 34.85 -2.38
CA CYS A 247 12.73 33.79 -3.05
C CYS A 247 13.41 33.40 -4.36
N ASP A 248 13.97 32.19 -4.40
CA ASP A 248 14.60 31.61 -5.58
C ASP A 248 13.67 30.51 -6.17
N TYR A 249 12.88 30.88 -7.18
CA TYR A 249 11.83 30.01 -7.74
C TYR A 249 12.32 28.68 -8.31
N GLY A 250 13.59 28.61 -8.74
CA GLY A 250 14.21 27.38 -9.23
C GLY A 250 14.54 26.35 -8.14
N CYS A 251 14.45 26.75 -6.87
CA CYS A 251 14.77 25.95 -5.69
C CYS A 251 13.54 25.78 -4.77
N ASN A 252 12.35 25.98 -5.31
CA ASN A 252 11.10 25.97 -4.54
C ASN A 252 10.23 24.81 -4.99
N ASN A 253 10.68 23.57 -4.77
CA ASN A 253 10.05 22.42 -5.40
C ASN A 253 10.16 21.07 -4.68
N ALA A 254 10.17 20.90 -3.37
CA ALA A 254 10.17 19.57 -2.73
C ALA A 254 11.43 18.69 -2.96
N GLU A 255 11.94 18.50 -4.19
CA GLU A 255 13.28 17.92 -4.40
C GLU A 255 14.42 18.88 -4.02
N CYS A 256 14.17 20.19 -4.14
CA CYS A 256 14.95 21.34 -3.71
C CYS A 256 14.03 22.26 -2.87
#